data_AF-A0A8J2U5M7-F1
#
_entry.id   AF-A0A8J2U5M7-F1
#
_cell.length_a   1.000
_cell.length_b   1.000
_cell.length_c   1.000
_cell.angle_alpha   90.00
_cell.angle_beta   90.00
_cell.angle_gamma   90.00
#
_symmetry.space_group_name_H-M   'P 1'
#
loop_
_entity.id
_entity.type
_entity.pdbx_description
1 polymer ?
#
loop_
_entity_poly.entity_id
_entity_poly.type
_entity_poly.pdbx_seq_one_letter_code
_entity_poly.pdbx_strand_id
1 'polypeptide(L)'
;MPDYQAIVDQAVAHIRAQHQQPTVARVKRHLSQPVPLAILMPAVKAAQQSDSGADSARKVVEQASESPQVEPMTNEQLTQAVRQLQQQVISLQQQISELRGG
;
A
#
# COMPACT_ATOMS: atom_id res chain seq x y z
N MET A 1 29.62 14.82 9.57
CA MET A 1 28.16 15.04 9.62
C MET A 1 27.58 14.47 8.35
N PRO A 2 26.67 13.49 8.39
CA PRO A 2 26.02 12.99 7.19
C PRO A 2 25.20 14.10 6.55
N ASP A 3 25.26 14.20 5.23
CA ASP A 3 24.51 15.18 4.45
C ASP A 3 23.05 14.73 4.36
N TYR A 4 22.25 15.17 5.34
CA TYR A 4 20.84 14.82 5.44
C TYR A 4 20.04 15.20 4.18
N GLN A 5 20.49 16.22 3.44
CA GLN A 5 19.82 16.65 2.22
C GLN A 5 19.97 15.59 1.12
N ALA A 6 21.17 15.00 0.97
CA ALA A 6 21.41 13.93 0.01
C ALA A 6 20.57 12.68 0.29
N ILE A 7 20.33 12.36 1.57
CA ILE A 7 19.50 11.22 1.98
C ILE A 7 18.03 11.47 1.64
N VAL A 8 17.54 12.68 1.88
CA VAL A 8 16.16 13.08 1.54
C VAL A 8 15.94 13.06 0.03
N ASP A 9 16.89 13.60 -0.74
CA ASP A 9 16.79 13.62 -2.21
C ASP A 9 16.80 12.20 -2.80
N GLN A 10 17.61 11.30 -2.22
CA GLN A 10 17.63 9.89 -2.60
C GLN A 10 16.30 9.19 -2.27
N ALA A 11 15.71 9.46 -1.10
CA ALA A 11 14.41 8.91 -0.71
C ALA A 11 13.29 9.40 -1.64
N VAL A 12 13.26 10.69 -1.96
CA VAL A 12 12.27 11.28 -2.88
C VAL A 12 12.40 10.69 -4.28
N ALA A 13 13.62 10.49 -4.78
CA ALA A 13 13.85 9.84 -6.07
C ALA A 13 13.35 8.40 -6.09
N HIS A 14 13.58 7.65 -5.00
CA HIS A 14 13.13 6.26 -4.89
C HIS A 14 11.60 6.16 -4.86
N ILE A 15 10.93 7.00 -4.07
CA ILE A 15 9.46 7.08 -4.02
C ILE A 15 8.91 7.45 -5.40
N ARG A 16 9.48 8.45 -6.08
CA ARG A 16 9.04 8.85 -7.42
C ARG A 16 9.19 7.71 -8.43
N ALA A 17 10.28 6.94 -8.37
CA ALA A 17 10.50 5.82 -9.28
C ALA A 17 9.49 4.67 -9.05
N GLN A 18 9.12 4.39 -7.79
CA GLN A 18 8.13 3.36 -7.46
C GLN A 18 6.69 3.78 -7.79
N HIS A 19 6.38 5.07 -7.69
CA HIS A 19 5.04 5.61 -7.97
C HIS A 19 4.82 6.00 -9.44
N GLN A 20 5.79 5.77 -10.33
CA GLN A 20 5.56 5.94 -11.75
C GLN A 20 4.59 4.86 -12.25
N GLN A 21 3.36 5.27 -12.53
CA GLN A 21 2.39 4.39 -13.16
C GLN A 21 2.95 3.92 -14.52
N PRO A 22 2.99 2.60 -14.76
CA PRO A 22 3.46 2.09 -16.04
C PRO A 22 2.51 2.56 -17.14
N THR A 23 3.05 3.19 -18.18
CA THR A 23 2.24 3.60 -19.34
C THR A 23 1.67 2.38 -20.06
N VAL A 24 0.52 2.54 -20.72
CA VAL A 24 -0.08 1.47 -21.54
C VAL A 24 0.93 0.90 -22.55
N ALA A 25 1.80 1.74 -23.12
CA ALA A 25 2.87 1.32 -24.02
C ALA A 25 3.93 0.45 -23.32
N ARG A 26 4.32 0.78 -22.08
CA ARG A 26 5.28 0.00 -21.28
C ARG A 26 4.71 -1.36 -20.88
N VAL A 27 3.43 -1.40 -20.47
CA VAL A 27 2.72 -2.65 -20.15
C VAL A 27 2.60 -3.54 -21.38
N LYS A 28 2.11 -2.99 -22.50
CA LYS A 28 2.01 -3.74 -23.76
C LYS A 28 3.35 -4.29 -24.21
N ARG A 29 4.42 -3.48 -24.14
CA ARG A 29 5.78 -3.91 -24.50
C ARG A 29 6.26 -5.07 -23.64
N HIS A 30 5.97 -5.07 -22.33
CA HIS A 30 6.40 -6.14 -21.44
C HIS A 30 5.60 -7.42 -21.67
N LEU A 31 4.29 -7.31 -21.88
CA LEU A 31 3.41 -8.44 -22.23
C LEU A 31 3.71 -9.05 -23.60
N SER A 32 4.31 -8.28 -24.51
CA SER A 32 4.71 -8.77 -25.84
C SER A 32 6.03 -9.55 -25.82
N GLN A 33 6.75 -9.60 -24.69
CA GLN A 33 8.00 -10.33 -24.60
C GLN A 33 7.73 -11.83 -24.47
N PRO A 34 8.45 -12.68 -25.22
CA PRO A 34 8.31 -14.12 -25.08
C PRO A 34 8.75 -14.51 -23.67
N VAL A 35 7.84 -15.12 -22.91
CA VAL A 35 8.15 -15.64 -21.57
C VAL A 35 8.80 -17.02 -21.73
N PRO A 36 10.00 -17.25 -21.17
CA PRO A 36 10.63 -18.56 -21.20
C PRO A 36 9.72 -19.66 -20.63
N LEU A 37 9.60 -20.78 -21.36
CA LEU A 37 8.78 -21.93 -20.94
C LEU A 37 9.16 -22.45 -19.54
N ALA A 38 10.42 -22.32 -19.15
CA ALA A 38 10.91 -22.69 -17.81
C ALA A 38 10.23 -21.91 -16.67
N ILE A 39 9.73 -20.70 -16.93
CA ILE A 39 8.99 -19.88 -15.96
C ILE A 39 7.50 -20.28 -15.95
N LEU A 40 6.96 -20.69 -17.10
CA LEU A 40 5.55 -21.06 -17.24
C LEU A 40 5.24 -22.46 -16.70
N MET A 41 6.14 -23.43 -16.90
CA MET A 41 5.92 -24.83 -16.51
C MET A 41 5.62 -25.03 -15.01
N PRO A 42 6.34 -24.38 -14.07
CA PRO A 42 6.02 -24.47 -12.65
C PRO A 42 4.65 -23.87 -12.31
N ALA A 43 4.28 -22.76 -12.94
CA ALA A 43 2.99 -22.10 -12.72
C ALA A 43 1.83 -22.95 -13.24
N VAL A 44 1.98 -23.55 -14.42
CA VAL A 44 0.99 -24.47 -15.00
C VAL A 44 0.86 -25.73 -14.14
N LYS A 45 1.97 -26.31 -13.68
CA LYS A 45 1.96 -27.47 -12.79
C LYS A 45 1.30 -27.15 -11.45
N ALA A 46 1.58 -25.99 -10.87
CA ALA A 46 0.94 -25.52 -9.64
C ALA A 46 -0.57 -25.26 -9.82
N ALA A 47 -0.99 -24.74 -10.98
CA ALA A 47 -2.40 -24.54 -11.31
C ALA A 47 -3.13 -25.88 -11.46
N GLN A 48 -2.54 -26.88 -12.11
CA GLN A 48 -3.11 -28.22 -12.24
C GLN A 48 -3.18 -28.97 -10.90
N GLN A 49 -2.23 -28.72 -9.98
CA GLN A 49 -2.28 -29.27 -8.62
C GLN A 49 -3.32 -28.57 -7.73
N SER A 50 -3.68 -27.33 -8.04
CA SER A 50 -4.71 -26.56 -7.33
C SER A 50 -6.14 -26.97 -7.72
N ASP A 51 -6.34 -27.75 -8.78
CA ASP A 51 -7.67 -28.23 -9.20
C ASP A 51 -8.31 -29.16 -8.14
N SER A 52 -7.50 -29.91 -7.37
CA SER A 52 -8.00 -30.65 -6.20
C SER A 52 -8.39 -29.77 -5.01
N GLY A 53 -8.02 -28.48 -5.02
CA GLY A 53 -8.38 -27.48 -4.01
C GLY A 53 -9.45 -26.49 -4.48
N ALA A 54 -9.88 -26.54 -5.75
CA ALA A 54 -10.84 -25.59 -6.31
C ALA A 54 -12.21 -25.66 -5.60
N ASP A 55 -12.63 -26.84 -5.14
CA ASP A 55 -13.84 -27.04 -4.34
C ASP A 55 -13.72 -26.39 -2.94
N SER A 56 -12.53 -26.46 -2.34
CA SER A 56 -12.24 -25.80 -1.07
C SER A 56 -12.14 -24.27 -1.24
N ALA A 57 -11.48 -23.80 -2.30
CA ALA A 57 -11.38 -22.37 -2.61
C ALA A 57 -12.76 -21.73 -2.91
N ARG A 58 -13.67 -22.46 -3.56
CA ARG A 58 -15.05 -22.02 -3.77
C ARG A 58 -15.82 -21.90 -2.45
N LYS A 59 -15.58 -22.83 -1.50
CA LYS A 59 -16.11 -22.75 -0.14
C LYS A 59 -15.54 -21.57 0.66
N VAL A 60 -14.26 -21.24 0.48
CA VAL A 60 -13.65 -20.05 1.12
C VAL A 60 -14.18 -18.76 0.51
N VAL A 61 -14.50 -18.71 -0.78
CA VAL A 61 -15.14 -17.54 -1.42
C VAL A 61 -16.59 -17.34 -0.94
N GLU A 62 -17.34 -18.43 -0.73
CA GLU A 62 -18.69 -18.37 -0.16
C GLU A 62 -18.66 -17.89 1.30
N GLN A 63 -17.65 -18.29 2.10
CA GLN A 63 -17.46 -17.81 3.48
C GLN A 63 -16.81 -16.42 3.56
N ALA A 64 -16.03 -15.98 2.57
CA ALA A 64 -15.46 -14.64 2.50
C ALA A 64 -16.47 -13.57 2.06
N SER A 65 -17.64 -13.99 1.56
CA SER A 65 -18.80 -13.11 1.36
C SER A 65 -19.40 -12.64 2.70
N GLU A 66 -19.00 -13.23 3.82
CA GLU A 66 -19.21 -12.71 5.17
C GLU A 66 -17.94 -11.97 5.63
N SER A 67 -17.50 -10.98 4.84
CA SER A 67 -16.54 -9.99 5.34
C SER A 67 -17.25 -9.18 6.42
N PRO A 68 -16.68 -8.98 7.63
CA PRO A 68 -17.23 -8.03 8.57
C PRO A 68 -17.29 -6.69 7.85
N GLN A 69 -18.47 -6.09 7.78
CA GLN A 69 -18.64 -4.74 7.24
C GLN A 69 -17.71 -3.81 8.02
N VAL A 70 -16.53 -3.55 7.46
CA VAL A 70 -15.71 -2.43 7.90
C VAL A 70 -16.44 -1.22 7.36
N GLU A 71 -17.36 -0.67 8.15
CA GLU A 71 -18.02 0.57 7.81
C GLU A 71 -16.94 1.60 7.46
N PRO A 72 -17.00 2.19 6.25
CA PRO A 72 -16.06 3.23 5.89
C PRO A 72 -16.26 4.37 6.88
N MET A 73 -15.21 4.66 7.67
CA MET A 73 -15.18 5.77 8.60
C MET A 73 -15.75 7.01 7.91
N THR A 74 -16.83 7.57 8.45
CA THR A 74 -17.56 8.62 7.75
C THR A 74 -16.69 9.87 7.62
N ASN A 75 -16.90 10.66 6.57
CA ASN A 75 -16.16 11.92 6.39
C ASN A 75 -16.25 12.86 7.61
N GLU A 76 -17.34 12.77 8.37
CA GLU A 76 -17.51 13.50 9.63
C GLU A 76 -16.57 12.98 10.73
N GLN A 77 -16.45 11.66 10.90
CA GLN A 77 -15.50 11.05 11.84
C GLN A 77 -14.05 11.40 11.48
N LEU A 78 -13.71 11.40 10.18
CA LEU A 78 -12.39 11.83 9.72
C LEU A 78 -12.13 13.32 10.03
N THR A 79 -13.12 14.18 9.77
CA THR A 79 -13.02 15.63 10.06
C THR A 79 -12.86 15.89 11.56
N GLN A 80 -13.56 15.12 12.38
CA GLN A 80 -13.48 15.22 13.84
C GLN A 80 -12.11 14.75 14.36
N ALA A 81 -11.59 13.64 13.83
CA ALA A 81 -10.26 13.15 14.17
C ALA A 81 -9.16 14.16 13.81
N VAL A 82 -9.26 14.79 12.64
CA VAL A 82 -8.32 15.85 12.21
C VAL A 82 -8.39 17.05 13.15
N ARG A 83 -9.59 17.50 13.57
CA ARG A 83 -9.73 18.59 14.57
C ARG A 83 -9.10 18.24 15.91
N GLN A 84 -9.32 17.04 16.41
CA GLN A 84 -8.75 16.61 17.69
C GLN A 84 -7.23 16.59 17.63
N LEU A 85 -6.67 16.07 16.54
CA LEU A 85 -5.22 16.06 16.34
C LEU A 85 -4.65 17.49 16.26
N GLN A 86 -5.34 18.40 15.56
CA GLN A 86 -4.93 19.80 15.46
C GLN A 86 -4.89 20.49 16.83
N GLN A 87 -5.87 20.23 17.70
CA GLN A 87 -5.88 20.77 19.07
C GLN A 87 -4.72 20.25 19.91
N GLN A 88 -4.38 18.96 19.80
CA GLN A 88 -3.24 18.38 20.51
C GLN A 88 -1.91 18.97 20.04
N VAL A 89 -1.76 19.24 18.75
CA VAL A 89 -0.56 19.90 18.23
C VAL A 89 -0.41 21.32 18.79
N ILE A 90 -1.51 22.06 18.92
CA ILE A 90 -1.50 23.41 19.51
C ILE A 90 -1.14 23.36 21.00
N SER A 91 -1.71 22.43 21.76
CA SER A 91 -1.41 22.31 23.20
C SER A 91 0.05 21.89 23.44
N LEU A 92 0.57 20.96 22.64
CA LEU A 92 1.98 20.57 22.68
C LEU A 92 2.91 21.73 22.32
N GLN A 93 2.56 22.55 21.34
CA GLN A 93 3.35 23.74 21.00
C GLN A 93 3.38 24.77 22.14
N GLN A 94 2.26 24.94 22.87
CA GLN A 94 2.23 25.82 24.05
C GLN A 94 3.10 25.26 25.17
N GLN A 95 2.99 23.97 25.50
CA GLN A 95 3.83 23.33 26.51
C GLN A 95 5.31 23.41 26.15
N ILE A 96 5.67 23.20 24.88
CA ILE A 96 7.05 23.35 24.42
C ILE A 96 7.51 24.81 24.54
N SER A 97 6.64 25.78 24.29
CA SER A 97 6.98 27.21 24.42
C SER A 97 7.20 27.61 25.88
N GLU A 98 6.37 27.09 26.80
CA GLU A 98 6.52 27.27 28.24
C GLU A 98 7.82 26.64 28.76
N LEU A 99 8.15 25.43 28.30
CA LEU A 99 9.39 24.73 28.68
C LEU A 99 10.66 25.36 28.06
N ARG A 100 10.53 26.11 26.97
CA ARG A 100 11.66 26.74 26.27
C ARG A 100 11.85 28.21 26.65
N GLY A 101 10.85 28.83 27.27
CA GLY A 101 10.87 30.23 27.73
C GLY A 101 11.13 30.41 29.21
N GLY A 102 11.35 29.32 29.97
CA GLY A 102 11.75 29.31 31.38
C GLY A 102 13.23 29.05 31.58
#